data_AF-A0A7C1MVD3-F1
#
_entry.id   AF-A0A7C1MVD3-F1
#
_cell.length_a   1.000
_cell.length_b   1.000
_cell.length_c   1.000
_cell.angle_alpha   90.00
_cell.angle_beta   90.00
_cell.angle_gamma   90.00
#
_symmetry.space_group_name_H-M   'P 1'
#
loop_
_entity.id
_entity.type
_entity.pdbx_description
1 polymer ?
#
loop_
_entity_poly.entity_id
_entity_poly.type
_entity_poly.pdbx_seq_one_letter_code
_entity_poly.pdbx_strand_id
1 'polypeptide(L)' 'MFTYKTTSNKTLEIIVNHSFSEVEVNRAFLFMEALVENTTEVIFKVKPRLKNDLIGMLQSNQDFPIYSFTIQ' A
#
# COMPACT_ATOMS: atom_id res chain seq x y z
N MET A 1 7.99 -4.95 6.23
CA MET A 1 6.91 -5.73 6.89
C MET A 1 5.60 -4.96 6.90
N PHE A 2 4.65 -5.39 6.06
CA PHE A 2 3.33 -4.79 5.87
C PHE A 2 2.29 -5.57 6.68
N THR A 3 1.38 -4.87 7.37
CA THR A 3 0.22 -5.49 8.03
C THR A 3 -1.05 -5.07 7.32
N TYR A 4 -1.90 -6.04 6.99
CA TYR A 4 -3.15 -5.82 6.26
C TYR A 4 -4.34 -5.92 7.19
N LYS A 5 -5.27 -4.97 7.09
CA LYS A 5 -6.52 -4.98 7.87
C LYS A 5 -7.68 -4.54 6.98
N THR A 6 -8.65 -5.43 6.77
CA THR A 6 -9.91 -5.09 6.12
C THR A 6 -10.88 -4.48 7.14
N THR A 7 -11.47 -3.33 6.82
CA THR A 7 -12.52 -2.71 7.65
C THR A 7 -13.91 -2.97 7.05
N SER A 8 -14.95 -2.72 7.85
CA SER A 8 -16.37 -2.96 7.50
C SER A 8 -16.84 -2.27 6.22
N ASN A 9 -16.11 -1.28 5.71
CA ASN A 9 -16.45 -0.50 4.51
C ASN A 9 -15.72 -0.95 3.25
N LYS A 10 -15.18 -2.19 3.21
CA LYS A 10 -14.33 -2.68 2.10
C LYS A 10 -13.06 -1.85 1.88
N THR A 11 -12.61 -1.15 2.92
CA THR A 11 -11.32 -0.43 2.92
C THR A 11 -10.22 -1.38 3.38
N LEU A 12 -9.12 -1.43 2.63
CA LEU A 12 -7.91 -2.16 2.98
C LEU A 12 -6.89 -1.21 3.60
N GLU A 13 -6.65 -1.35 4.90
CA GLU A 13 -5.58 -0.61 5.58
C GLU A 13 -4.27 -1.40 5.51
N ILE A 14 -3.21 -0.71 5.12
CA ILE A 14 -1.86 -1.25 4.96
C ILE A 14 -0.94 -0.46 5.87
N ILE A 15 -0.49 -1.11 6.94
CA ILE A 15 0.33 -0.47 7.96
C ILE A 15 1.80 -0.72 7.66
N VAL A 16 2.58 0.36 7.55
CA VAL A 16 4.01 0.36 7.24
C VAL A 16 4.77 0.96 8.40
N ASN A 17 5.24 0.10 9.31
CA ASN A 17 5.86 0.47 10.58
C ASN A 17 7.36 0.13 10.66
N HIS A 18 7.90 -0.53 9.65
CA HIS A 18 9.31 -0.90 9.50
C HIS A 18 9.81 -0.52 8.12
N SER A 19 11.13 -0.35 8.00
CA SER A 19 11.80 -0.22 6.72
C SER A 19 11.39 -1.37 5.80
N PHE A 20 11.30 -1.08 4.51
CA PHE A 20 10.89 -2.02 3.49
C PHE A 20 11.88 -1.99 2.35
N SER A 21 12.02 -3.13 1.68
CA SER A 21 12.67 -3.24 0.38
C SER A 21 11.68 -3.01 -0.74
N GLU A 22 12.20 -2.68 -1.91
CA GLU A 22 11.41 -2.56 -3.14
C GLU A 22 10.66 -3.86 -3.45
N VAL A 23 11.29 -5.02 -3.22
CA VAL A 23 10.67 -6.33 -3.41
C VAL A 23 9.46 -6.53 -2.48
N GLU A 24 9.52 -6.09 -1.23
CA GLU A 24 8.39 -6.19 -0.31
C GLU A 24 7.24 -5.27 -0.74
N VAL A 25 7.56 -4.07 -1.23
CA VAL A 25 6.59 -3.10 -1.76
C VAL A 25 5.88 -3.68 -2.99
N ASN A 26 6.62 -4.23 -3.95
CA ASN A 26 6.08 -4.87 -5.14
C ASN A 26 5.19 -6.08 -4.81
N ARG A 27 5.58 -6.90 -3.82
CA ARG A 27 4.73 -7.99 -3.32
C ARG A 27 3.44 -7.48 -2.70
N ALA A 28 3.48 -6.35 -1.99
CA ALA A 28 2.27 -5.75 -1.45
C ALA A 28 1.34 -5.28 -2.57
N PHE A 29 1.87 -4.68 -3.65
CA PHE A 29 1.09 -4.29 -4.84
C PHE A 29 0.38 -5.46 -5.48
N LEU A 30 1.11 -6.54 -5.79
CA LEU A 30 0.50 -7.75 -6.37
C LEU A 30 -0.59 -8.34 -5.47
N PHE A 31 -0.39 -8.31 -4.15
CA PHE A 31 -1.38 -8.76 -3.19
C PHE A 31 -2.63 -7.87 -3.19
N MET A 32 -2.45 -6.55 -3.26
CA MET A 32 -3.56 -5.59 -3.35
C MET A 32 -4.35 -5.74 -4.63
N GLU A 33 -3.69 -5.93 -5.78
CA GLU A 33 -4.34 -6.15 -7.07
C GLU A 33 -5.24 -7.40 -7.02
N ALA A 34 -4.77 -8.48 -6.41
CA ALA A 34 -5.57 -9.69 -6.23
C ALA A 34 -6.78 -9.50 -5.29
N LEU A 35 -6.73 -8.51 -4.41
CA LEU A 35 -7.82 -8.19 -3.48
C LEU A 35 -8.77 -7.10 -4.00
N VAL A 36 -8.34 -6.33 -5.00
CA VAL A 36 -9.02 -5.10 -5.44
C VAL A 36 -10.44 -5.34 -5.93
N GLU A 37 -10.72 -6.52 -6.49
CA GLU A 37 -12.06 -6.92 -6.92
C GLU A 37 -13.08 -6.87 -5.76
N ASN A 38 -12.61 -6.93 -4.51
CA ASN A 38 -13.42 -6.95 -3.31
C ASN A 38 -13.24 -5.70 -2.41
N THR A 39 -12.34 -4.77 -2.74
CA THR A 39 -12.03 -3.58 -1.93
C THR A 39 -12.13 -2.29 -2.72
N THR A 40 -12.87 -1.32 -2.20
CA THR A 40 -13.13 -0.03 -2.88
C THR A 40 -12.09 1.05 -2.57
N GLU A 41 -11.27 0.87 -1.54
CA GLU A 41 -10.31 1.88 -1.11
C GLU A 41 -9.10 1.24 -0.40
N VAL A 42 -7.89 1.72 -0.70
CA VAL A 42 -6.65 1.30 -0.02
C VAL A 42 -6.05 2.48 0.75
N ILE A 43 -5.72 2.27 2.03
CA ILE A 43 -5.10 3.29 2.88
C ILE A 43 -3.77 2.78 3.41
N PHE A 44 -2.67 3.42 3.00
CA PHE A 44 -1.36 3.19 3.59
C PHE A 44 -1.19 4.05 4.84
N LYS A 45 -1.07 3.42 6.01
CA LYS A 45 -0.73 4.08 7.27
C LYS A 45 0.77 3.92 7.51
N VAL A 46 1.53 4.98 7.27
CA VAL A 46 2.99 4.90 7.17
C VAL A 46 3.63 5.70 8.30
N LYS A 47 4.66 5.14 8.94
CA LYS A 47 5.45 5.94 9.89
C LYS A 47 6.06 7.16 9.18
N PRO A 48 6.02 8.36 9.77
CA PRO A 48 6.46 9.59 9.09
C PRO A 48 7.85 9.49 8.45
N ARG A 49 8.80 8.85 9.14
CA ARG A 49 10.18 8.65 8.66
C ARG A 49 10.31 7.80 7.38
N LEU A 50 9.28 7.02 7.05
CA LEU A 50 9.25 6.11 5.89
C LEU A 50 8.35 6.64 4.77
N LYS A 51 7.64 7.76 5.01
CA LYS A 51 6.63 8.28 4.10
C LYS A 51 7.24 8.71 2.77
N ASN A 52 8.33 9.47 2.83
CA ASN A 52 9.02 9.95 1.63
C ASN A 52 9.63 8.79 0.82
N ASP A 53 10.15 7.77 1.49
CA ASP A 53 10.70 6.58 0.84
C ASP A 53 9.61 5.82 0.06
N LEU A 54 8.43 5.67 0.67
CA LEU A 54 7.30 5.00 0.02
C LEU A 54 6.77 5.81 -1.16
N ILE A 55 6.65 7.14 -1.00
CA ILE A 55 6.24 8.04 -2.09
C ILE A 55 7.23 7.98 -3.25
N GLY A 56 8.54 8.01 -2.96
CA GLY A 56 9.57 7.92 -3.98
C GLY A 56 9.48 6.61 -4.78
N MET A 57 9.28 5.48 -4.08
CA MET A 57 9.07 4.19 -4.74
C MET A 57 7.81 4.17 -5.61
N LEU A 58 6.70 4.70 -5.08
CA LEU A 58 5.43 4.80 -5.81
C LEU A 58 5.53 5.64 -7.08
N GLN A 59 6.27 6.75 -7.04
CA GLN A 59 6.48 7.63 -8.19
C GLN A 59 7.45 7.03 -9.23
N SER A 60 8.38 6.18 -8.78
CA SER A 60 9.30 5.49 -9.67
C SER A 60 8.70 4.29 -10.39
N ASN A 61 7.61 3.73 -9.86
CA ASN A 61 6.90 2.61 -10.47
C ASN A 61 6.01 3.13 -11.60
N GLN A 62 6.28 2.72 -12.84
CA GLN A 62 5.53 3.17 -14.02
C GLN A 62 4.14 2.53 -14.10
N ASP A 63 3.96 1.38 -13.46
CA ASP A 63 2.68 0.69 -13.34
C ASP A 63 1.91 1.28 -12.15
N PHE A 64 1.14 2.33 -12.43
CA PHE A 64 0.22 2.88 -11.46
C PHE A 64 -0.83 1.82 -11.10
N PRO A 65 -1.10 1.59 -9.81
CA PRO A 65 -2.08 0.61 -9.39
C PRO A 65 -3.47 0.97 -9.94
N ILE A 66 -4.22 -0.07 -10.32
CA ILE A 66 -5.59 0.02 -10.86
C ILE A 66 -6.61 0.57 -9.84
N TYR A 67 -6.21 0.78 -8.59
CA TYR A 67 -7.03 1.27 -7.50
C TYR A 67 -6.59 2.60 -6.94
N SER A 68 -7.56 3.35 -6.42
CA SER A 68 -7.29 4.54 -5.62
C SER A 68 -6.65 4.14 -4.28
N PHE A 69 -5.62 4.89 -3.89
CA PHE A 69 -5.02 4.74 -2.58
C PHE A 69 -4.70 6.09 -1.95
N THR A 70 -4.69 6.11 -0.62
CA THR A 70 -4.29 7.28 0.18
C THR A 70 -3.12 6.92 1.09
N ILE A 71 -2.17 7.85 1.27
CA ILE A 71 -1.05 7.69 2.22
C ILE A 71 -1.27 8.63 3.41
N GLN A 72 -1.57 8.06 4.57
CA GLN A 72 -1.71 8.74 5.85
C GLN A 72 -0.39 8.67 6.63
#